data_AF-A0A7C4XL83-F1
#
_entry.id   AF-A0A7C4XL83-F1
#
_cell.length_a   1.000
_cell.length_b   1.000
_cell.length_c   1.000
_cell.angle_alpha   90.00
_cell.angle_beta   90.00
_cell.angle_gamma   90.00
#
_symmetry.space_group_name_H-M   'P 1'
#
loop_
_entity.id
_entity.type
_entity.pdbx_description
1 polymer ?
#
loop_
_entity_poly.entity_id
_entity_poly.type
_entity_poly.pdbx_seq_one_letter_code
_entity_poly.pdbx_strand_id
1 'polypeptide(L)'
;MKYKGAASVRSGWPETLIIPYGIDALPTGTGPLPARPSPPYPCEVIDTGARKVLRLNNSRHVAAGASAPAGRGGEPFAAIKEQLIAWCGPWNGLCRRFLEHYFAAVEGAIETAREELSRRLAPFEGLFTYRDWRFSAPKPLPRALLPLPTHEGGSPGSADTHVRVEIAFWLGDRLIAVQSEPSPLTPRLAAEQKARLAAAGVACVGFSAADLAGDAALIERILGELWPAFWSGETLPAGPFRPEVPRPF
;
A
#
# COMPACT_ATOMS: atom_id res chain seq x y z
N MET A 1 0.19 -26.67 -3.39
CA MET A 1 -0.22 -25.90 -4.57
C MET A 1 0.94 -24.99 -4.94
N LYS A 2 1.70 -25.30 -5.99
CA LYS A 2 2.92 -24.55 -6.35
C LYS A 2 2.53 -23.23 -7.01
N TYR A 3 2.80 -22.09 -6.36
CA TYR A 3 2.60 -20.78 -6.96
C TYR A 3 3.55 -20.63 -8.17
N LYS A 4 2.96 -20.57 -9.36
CA LYS A 4 3.64 -20.27 -10.63
C LYS A 4 4.17 -18.84 -10.53
N GLY A 5 5.47 -18.65 -10.84
CA GLY A 5 6.22 -17.43 -10.61
C GLY A 5 5.46 -16.14 -10.91
N ALA A 6 5.48 -15.22 -9.93
CA ALA A 6 4.94 -13.89 -10.07
C ALA A 6 5.65 -13.18 -11.23
N ALA A 7 4.87 -12.63 -12.16
CA ALA A 7 5.39 -11.88 -13.29
C ALA A 7 6.11 -10.63 -12.77
N SER A 8 7.42 -10.54 -13.06
CA SER A 8 8.20 -9.31 -12.95
C SER A 8 7.52 -8.20 -13.76
N VAL A 9 7.50 -6.96 -13.25
CA VAL A 9 7.01 -5.77 -13.97
C VAL A 9 7.50 -5.82 -15.42
N ARG A 10 6.54 -6.07 -16.33
CA ARG A 10 6.78 -6.09 -17.77
C ARG A 10 7.10 -4.68 -18.24
N SER A 11 7.92 -4.60 -19.28
CA SER A 11 8.12 -3.39 -20.10
C SER A 11 6.76 -2.82 -20.51
N GLY A 12 6.34 -1.70 -19.94
CA GLY A 12 5.04 -1.10 -20.23
C GLY A 12 4.47 -0.17 -19.15
N TRP A 13 4.96 -0.26 -17.91
CA TRP A 13 4.66 0.75 -16.88
C TRP A 13 5.48 2.02 -17.10
N PRO A 14 4.92 3.22 -16.83
CA PRO A 14 5.69 4.46 -16.85
C PRO A 14 6.78 4.44 -15.77
N GLU A 15 7.87 5.20 -15.99
CA GLU A 15 8.96 5.36 -15.02
C GLU A 15 8.45 5.87 -13.66
N THR A 16 7.43 6.73 -13.70
CA THR A 16 6.73 7.22 -12.51
C THR A 16 5.27 6.83 -12.56
N LEU A 17 4.82 6.16 -11.51
CA LEU A 17 3.44 5.72 -11.30
C LEU A 17 2.81 6.58 -10.20
N ILE A 18 1.65 7.18 -10.46
CA ILE A 18 0.88 7.93 -9.47
C ILE A 18 -0.38 7.13 -9.14
N ILE A 19 -0.56 6.77 -7.87
CA ILE A 19 -1.73 6.02 -7.39
C ILE A 19 -2.52 6.89 -6.41
N PRO A 20 -3.63 7.51 -6.87
CA PRO A 20 -4.65 8.04 -5.97
C PRO A 20 -5.26 6.93 -5.14
N TYR A 21 -5.55 7.20 -3.88
CA TYR A 21 -6.21 6.22 -3.01
C TYR A 21 -7.14 6.91 -2.00
N GLY A 22 -7.99 6.13 -1.34
CA GLY A 22 -9.01 6.65 -0.42
C GLY A 22 -10.20 7.35 -1.09
N ILE A 23 -10.36 7.20 -2.41
CA ILE A 23 -11.41 7.86 -3.21
C ILE A 23 -12.11 6.86 -4.14
N ASP A 24 -13.35 7.17 -4.57
CA ASP A 24 -14.10 6.30 -5.48
C ASP A 24 -13.82 6.58 -6.95
N ALA A 25 -13.50 7.83 -7.28
CA ALA A 25 -13.20 8.26 -8.64
C ALA A 25 -12.33 9.52 -8.60
N LEU A 26 -11.56 9.74 -9.67
CA LEU A 26 -10.91 11.03 -9.90
C LEU A 26 -11.98 12.12 -10.08
N PRO A 27 -11.78 13.33 -9.53
CA PRO A 27 -12.68 14.45 -9.78
C PRO A 27 -12.73 14.77 -11.29
N THR A 28 -13.94 15.02 -11.81
CA THR A 28 -14.14 15.44 -13.19
C THR A 28 -13.41 16.75 -13.48
N GLY A 29 -12.80 16.85 -14.67
CA GLY A 29 -12.02 18.03 -15.07
C GLY A 29 -10.58 18.08 -14.54
N THR A 30 -10.14 17.06 -13.79
CA THR A 30 -8.71 16.87 -13.57
C THR A 30 -8.08 16.38 -14.88
N GLY A 31 -7.16 17.15 -15.45
CA GLY A 31 -6.30 16.66 -16.53
C GLY A 31 -5.38 15.52 -16.03
N PRO A 32 -4.33 15.18 -16.77
CA PRO A 32 -3.31 14.25 -16.27
C PRO A 32 -2.86 14.67 -14.86
N LEU A 33 -2.79 13.73 -13.91
CA LEU A 33 -2.33 14.03 -12.56
C LEU A 33 -0.93 14.67 -12.65
N PRO A 34 -0.72 15.84 -12.03
CA PRO A 34 0.58 16.49 -12.09
C PRO A 34 1.63 15.61 -11.38
N ALA A 35 2.90 15.73 -11.77
CA ALA A 35 4.01 14.97 -11.17
C ALA A 35 4.12 15.14 -9.64
N ARG A 36 3.55 16.22 -9.10
CA ARG A 36 3.31 16.43 -7.67
C ARG A 36 1.82 16.72 -7.45
N PRO A 37 1.00 15.70 -7.25
CA PRO A 37 -0.40 15.91 -6.93
C PRO A 37 -0.50 16.57 -5.56
N SER A 38 -1.15 17.75 -5.50
CA SER A 38 -1.70 18.34 -4.27
C SER A 38 -3.24 18.29 -4.21
N PRO A 39 -3.91 17.19 -4.61
CA PRO A 39 -5.35 17.09 -4.57
C PRO A 39 -5.86 16.91 -3.12
N PRO A 40 -7.17 17.07 -2.88
CA PRO A 40 -7.79 16.86 -1.56
C PRO A 40 -7.79 15.38 -1.10
N TYR A 41 -7.04 14.51 -1.76
CA TYR A 41 -6.96 13.07 -1.50
C TYR A 41 -5.50 12.61 -1.55
N PRO A 42 -5.15 11.52 -0.85
CA PRO A 42 -3.77 11.08 -0.81
C PRO A 42 -3.39 10.40 -2.14
N CYS A 43 -2.13 10.59 -2.55
CA CYS A 43 -1.56 9.97 -3.74
C CYS A 43 -0.19 9.41 -3.42
N GLU A 44 0.15 8.24 -3.95
CA GLU A 44 1.51 7.73 -3.89
C GLU A 44 2.21 7.91 -5.23
N VAL A 45 3.42 8.46 -5.19
CA VAL A 45 4.28 8.62 -6.36
C VAL A 45 5.38 7.59 -6.26
N ILE A 46 5.35 6.62 -7.16
CA ILE A 46 6.22 5.45 -7.18
C ILE A 46 7.17 5.58 -8.37
N ASP A 47 8.47 5.59 -8.08
CA ASP A 47 9.51 5.37 -9.09
C ASP A 47 9.59 3.86 -9.37
N THR A 48 9.07 3.44 -10.53
CA THR A 48 9.02 2.03 -10.93
C THR A 48 10.40 1.50 -11.31
N GLY A 49 11.32 2.37 -11.72
CA GLY A 49 12.71 2.05 -12.03
C GLY A 49 13.55 1.75 -10.78
N ALA A 50 13.26 2.43 -9.67
CA ALA A 50 13.94 2.19 -8.40
C ALA A 50 13.66 0.81 -7.79
N ARG A 51 12.57 0.15 -8.21
CA ARG A 51 12.13 -1.18 -7.76
C ARG A 51 12.06 -1.35 -6.24
N LYS A 52 11.69 -0.29 -5.52
CA LYS A 52 11.58 -0.30 -4.04
C LYS A 52 10.16 -0.56 -3.60
N VAL A 53 9.99 -1.42 -2.59
CA VAL A 53 8.71 -1.62 -1.90
C VAL A 53 8.19 -0.28 -1.41
N LEU A 54 6.90 -0.02 -1.66
CA LEU A 54 6.23 1.10 -1.03
C LEU A 54 5.91 0.71 0.41
N ARG A 55 6.51 1.40 1.37
CA ARG A 55 6.44 1.09 2.80
C ARG A 55 5.70 2.18 3.58
N LEU A 56 5.26 1.88 4.80
CA LEU A 56 4.54 2.85 5.64
C LEU A 56 5.40 4.09 5.96
N ASN A 57 6.72 3.91 6.05
CA ASN A 57 7.71 4.97 6.24
C ASN A 57 7.95 5.88 5.00
N ASN A 58 7.36 5.58 3.84
CA ASN A 58 7.44 6.41 2.64
C ASN A 58 6.37 7.53 2.60
N SER A 59 5.51 7.61 3.61
CA SER A 59 4.29 8.42 3.58
C SER A 59 4.56 9.93 3.63
N ARG A 60 4.39 10.62 2.50
CA ARG A 60 4.36 12.11 2.44
C ARG A 60 3.07 12.70 3.00
N HIS A 61 1.99 11.92 3.02
CA HIS A 61 0.63 12.41 3.26
C HIS A 61 0.14 12.40 4.71
N VAL A 62 1.00 12.09 5.68
CA VAL A 62 0.60 12.27 7.09
C VAL A 62 0.55 13.77 7.46
N ALA A 63 1.06 14.69 6.63
CA ALA A 63 1.33 16.07 7.03
C ALA A 63 0.32 17.16 6.66
N ALA A 64 -0.77 16.91 5.92
CA ALA A 64 -1.65 18.01 5.45
C ALA A 64 -2.85 18.33 6.37
N GLY A 65 -3.02 17.59 7.48
CA GLY A 65 -4.12 17.81 8.42
C GLY A 65 -3.90 17.16 9.79
N ALA A 66 -3.05 16.13 9.85
CA ALA A 66 -2.33 15.82 11.06
C ALA A 66 -1.05 16.65 11.06
N SER A 67 -1.13 17.88 11.55
CA SER A 67 -0.05 18.31 12.44
C SER A 67 0.17 17.12 13.35
N ALA A 68 1.38 16.52 13.36
CA ALA A 68 1.73 15.54 14.38
C ALA A 68 1.13 16.09 15.68
N PRO A 69 0.27 15.35 16.40
CA PRO A 69 -0.39 15.91 17.55
C PRO A 69 0.69 16.19 18.58
N ALA A 70 1.31 17.36 18.49
CA ALA A 70 2.27 17.90 19.43
C ALA A 70 1.59 18.17 20.78
N GLY A 71 0.29 17.86 20.91
CA GLY A 71 -0.50 17.91 22.12
C GLY A 71 -1.36 16.68 22.44
N ARG A 72 -1.30 15.57 21.69
CA ARG A 72 -1.88 14.28 22.14
C ARG A 72 -0.83 13.20 21.93
N GLY A 73 -0.26 12.67 23.01
CA GLY A 73 0.75 11.60 23.02
C GLY A 73 0.26 10.25 22.48
N GLY A 74 -0.44 10.24 21.35
CA GLY A 74 -0.84 9.04 20.63
C GLY A 74 0.33 8.45 19.85
N GLU A 75 0.35 7.13 19.78
CA GLU A 75 1.36 6.38 19.05
C GLU A 75 1.27 6.63 17.53
N PRO A 76 2.33 7.10 16.85
CA PRO A 76 2.36 7.33 15.39
C PRO A 76 1.82 6.20 14.53
N PHE A 77 2.08 4.94 14.92
CA PHE A 77 1.63 3.76 14.20
C PHE A 77 0.11 3.62 14.24
N ALA A 78 -0.50 3.83 15.41
CA ALA A 78 -1.95 3.81 15.58
C ALA A 78 -2.62 4.88 14.70
N ALA A 79 -2.06 6.10 14.64
CA ALA A 79 -2.61 7.18 13.80
C ALA A 79 -2.62 6.81 12.31
N ILE A 80 -1.53 6.21 11.79
CA ILE A 80 -1.46 5.75 10.40
C ILE A 80 -2.46 4.62 10.14
N LYS A 81 -2.56 3.66 11.06
CA LYS A 81 -3.53 2.56 10.99
C LYS A 81 -4.95 3.09 10.92
N GLU A 82 -5.33 3.97 11.84
CA GLU A 82 -6.67 4.59 11.89
C GLU A 82 -6.98 5.36 10.61
N GLN A 83 -6.02 6.14 10.11
CA GLN A 83 -6.19 6.91 8.87
C GLN A 83 -6.41 6.00 7.65
N LEU A 84 -5.60 4.94 7.49
CA LEU A 84 -5.75 3.99 6.40
C LEU A 84 -7.10 3.25 6.47
N ILE A 85 -7.53 2.85 7.68
CA ILE A 85 -8.85 2.25 7.91
C ILE A 85 -9.98 3.23 7.56
N ALA A 86 -9.84 4.51 7.89
CA ALA A 86 -10.83 5.54 7.54
C ALA A 86 -10.98 5.70 6.02
N TRP A 87 -9.88 5.60 5.27
CA TRP A 87 -9.89 5.71 3.80
C TRP A 87 -10.57 4.54 3.07
N CYS A 88 -10.82 3.41 3.74
CA CYS A 88 -11.67 2.35 3.19
C CYS A 88 -13.13 2.79 2.96
N GLY A 89 -13.54 3.91 3.58
CA GLY A 89 -14.92 4.37 3.60
C GLY A 89 -15.74 3.69 4.72
N PRO A 90 -16.81 4.36 5.20
CA PRO A 90 -17.58 3.88 6.36
C PRO A 90 -18.37 2.59 6.08
N TRP A 91 -18.70 2.33 4.81
CA TRP A 91 -19.57 1.21 4.42
C TRP A 91 -18.82 -0.05 3.97
N ASN A 92 -17.49 -0.03 3.87
CA ASN A 92 -16.70 -1.19 3.46
C ASN A 92 -16.14 -1.95 4.67
N GLY A 93 -17.02 -2.63 5.40
CA GLY A 93 -16.64 -3.36 6.62
C GLY A 93 -15.58 -4.44 6.39
N LEU A 94 -15.62 -5.12 5.25
CA LEU A 94 -14.69 -6.21 4.95
C LEU A 94 -13.27 -5.71 4.67
N CYS A 95 -13.12 -4.61 3.92
CA CYS A 95 -11.83 -3.95 3.71
C CYS A 95 -11.24 -3.36 5.00
N ARG A 96 -12.09 -2.79 5.88
CA ARG A 96 -11.65 -2.33 7.21
C ARG A 96 -11.11 -3.49 8.06
N ARG A 97 -11.84 -4.60 8.14
CA ARG A 97 -11.40 -5.81 8.83
C ARG A 97 -10.12 -6.40 8.23
N PHE A 98 -9.95 -6.34 6.91
CA PHE A 98 -8.68 -6.72 6.28
C PHE A 98 -7.53 -5.88 6.80
N LEU A 99 -7.66 -4.55 6.85
CA LEU A 99 -6.59 -3.70 7.35
C LEU A 99 -6.30 -3.94 8.83
N GLU A 100 -7.32 -4.16 9.65
CA GLU A 100 -7.13 -4.57 11.04
C GLU A 100 -6.33 -5.87 11.15
N HIS A 101 -6.69 -6.89 10.35
CA HIS A 101 -5.97 -8.16 10.26
C HIS A 101 -4.52 -7.97 9.80
N TYR A 102 -4.30 -7.15 8.77
CA TYR A 102 -2.98 -6.81 8.25
C TYR A 102 -2.09 -6.18 9.32
N PHE A 103 -2.59 -5.16 10.03
CA PHE A 103 -1.80 -4.49 11.06
C PHE A 103 -1.54 -5.39 12.27
N ALA A 104 -2.50 -6.21 12.68
CA ALA A 104 -2.29 -7.20 13.73
C ALA A 104 -1.22 -8.23 13.35
N ALA A 105 -1.21 -8.68 12.09
CA ALA A 105 -0.19 -9.57 11.57
C ALA A 105 1.21 -8.90 11.57
N VAL A 106 1.30 -7.62 11.19
CA VAL A 106 2.56 -6.86 11.21
C VAL A 106 3.10 -6.76 12.63
N GLU A 107 2.25 -6.45 13.60
CA GLU A 107 2.64 -6.40 15.02
C GLU A 107 3.09 -7.77 15.52
N GLY A 108 2.35 -8.84 15.19
CA GLY A 108 2.73 -10.21 15.56
C GLY A 108 4.08 -10.64 14.98
N ALA A 109 4.39 -10.26 13.74
CA ALA A 109 5.67 -10.55 13.11
C ALA A 109 6.83 -9.81 13.81
N ILE A 110 6.62 -8.54 14.20
CA ILE A 110 7.64 -7.76 14.93
C ILE A 110 7.85 -8.27 16.35
N GLU A 111 6.80 -8.66 17.05
CA GLU A 111 6.91 -9.27 18.38
C GLU A 111 7.62 -10.63 18.31
N THR A 112 7.36 -11.44 17.27
CA THR A 112 8.09 -12.70 17.02
C THR A 112 9.58 -12.46 16.76
N ALA A 113 9.93 -11.39 16.03
CA ALA A 113 11.31 -11.03 15.71
C ALA A 113 12.00 -10.14 16.77
N ARG A 114 11.38 -9.94 17.93
CA ARG A 114 11.82 -8.96 18.95
C ARG A 114 13.31 -9.07 19.29
N GLU A 115 13.80 -10.27 19.58
CA GLU A 115 15.20 -10.47 19.98
C GLU A 115 16.20 -10.14 18.86
N GLU A 116 15.87 -10.48 17.61
CA GLU A 116 16.70 -10.13 16.46
C GLU A 116 16.75 -8.61 16.27
N LEU A 117 15.58 -7.97 16.24
CA LEU A 117 15.46 -6.54 15.99
C LEU A 117 16.08 -5.72 17.11
N SER A 118 15.91 -6.12 18.37
CA SER A 118 16.58 -5.48 19.52
C SER A 118 18.10 -5.58 19.43
N ARG A 119 18.65 -6.74 19.04
CA ARG A 119 20.11 -6.88 18.86
C ARG A 119 20.65 -5.98 17.75
N ARG A 120 19.92 -5.84 16.64
CA ARG A 120 20.28 -4.91 15.55
C ARG A 120 20.30 -3.46 16.01
N LEU A 121 19.43 -3.09 16.95
CA LEU A 121 19.29 -1.73 17.46
C LEU A 121 20.20 -1.39 18.65
N ALA A 122 20.87 -2.38 19.26
CA ALA A 122 21.75 -2.17 20.41
C ALA A 122 22.81 -1.07 20.22
N PRO A 123 23.44 -0.90 19.03
CA PRO A 123 24.41 0.16 18.80
C PRO A 123 23.84 1.59 18.82
N PHE A 124 22.51 1.76 18.81
CA PHE A 124 21.85 3.07 18.71
C PHE A 124 21.29 3.56 20.06
N GLU A 125 21.71 2.96 21.18
CA GLU A 125 21.53 3.45 22.55
C GLU A 125 20.10 3.94 22.89
N GLY A 126 19.08 3.24 22.40
CA GLY A 126 17.67 3.55 22.72
C GLY A 126 17.03 4.66 21.87
N LEU A 127 17.72 5.19 20.85
CA LEU A 127 17.13 6.09 19.86
C LEU A 127 15.96 5.45 19.10
N PHE A 128 15.99 4.12 18.98
CA PHE A 128 14.96 3.32 18.33
C PHE A 128 14.56 2.16 19.24
N THR A 129 13.32 1.72 19.07
CA THR A 129 12.79 0.50 19.66
C THR A 129 12.57 -0.54 18.57
N TYR A 130 12.57 -1.83 18.91
CA TYR A 130 12.29 -2.89 17.92
C TYR A 130 10.91 -2.73 17.26
N ARG A 131 9.98 -2.04 17.93
CA ARG A 131 8.65 -1.74 17.40
C ARG A 131 8.65 -0.73 16.27
N ASP A 132 9.69 0.08 16.11
CA ASP A 132 9.76 1.06 15.03
C ASP A 132 9.91 0.39 13.65
N TRP A 133 10.37 -0.86 13.61
CA TRP A 133 10.41 -1.67 12.39
C TRP A 133 9.02 -1.96 11.80
N ARG A 134 7.92 -1.74 12.54
CA ARG A 134 6.55 -1.80 11.98
C ARG A 134 6.35 -0.82 10.82
N PHE A 135 7.05 0.32 10.81
CA PHE A 135 6.97 1.29 9.71
C PHE A 135 7.64 0.82 8.42
N SER A 136 8.48 -0.22 8.50
CA SER A 136 9.05 -0.88 7.35
C SER A 136 8.04 -1.77 6.62
N ALA A 137 6.85 -2.02 7.18
CA ALA A 137 5.86 -2.88 6.53
C ALA A 137 5.40 -2.28 5.17
N PRO A 138 5.09 -3.12 4.17
CA PRO A 138 4.49 -2.67 2.92
C PRO A 138 3.25 -1.81 3.18
N LYS A 139 3.07 -0.74 2.41
CA LYS A 139 1.94 0.17 2.62
C LYS A 139 0.71 -0.34 1.85
N PRO A 140 -0.38 -0.70 2.54
CA PRO A 140 -1.65 -0.91 1.85
C PRO A 140 -2.20 0.43 1.36
N LEU A 141 -2.73 0.45 0.13
CA LEU A 141 -3.40 1.61 -0.46
C LEU A 141 -4.90 1.29 -0.58
N PRO A 142 -5.73 1.66 0.41
CA PRO A 142 -7.16 1.39 0.38
C PRO A 142 -7.87 2.25 -0.68
N ARG A 143 -8.87 1.69 -1.37
CA ARG A 143 -9.60 2.33 -2.48
C ARG A 143 -8.65 2.96 -3.51
N ALA A 144 -7.64 2.20 -3.92
CA ALA A 144 -6.64 2.64 -4.88
C ALA A 144 -7.22 2.68 -6.30
N LEU A 145 -6.92 3.77 -7.02
CA LEU A 145 -7.18 3.92 -8.45
C LEU A 145 -5.89 3.60 -9.20
N LEU A 146 -5.78 2.38 -9.73
CA LEU A 146 -4.60 1.95 -10.47
C LEU A 146 -4.69 2.49 -11.91
N PRO A 147 -3.75 3.34 -12.37
CA PRO A 147 -3.68 3.68 -13.79
C PRO A 147 -3.25 2.43 -14.54
N LEU A 148 -4.02 1.98 -15.51
CA LEU A 148 -3.65 0.86 -16.37
C LEU A 148 -3.04 1.42 -17.66
N PRO A 149 -1.98 0.79 -18.19
CA PRO A 149 -1.48 1.14 -19.53
C PRO A 149 -2.63 0.97 -20.53
N THR A 150 -3.03 2.05 -21.20
CA THR A 150 -3.99 1.98 -22.29
C THR A 150 -3.32 1.32 -23.49
N HIS A 151 -3.97 0.30 -24.06
CA HIS A 151 -3.68 -0.10 -25.43
C HIS A 151 -4.08 1.08 -26.34
N GLU A 152 -3.17 1.45 -27.25
CA GLU A 152 -3.20 2.56 -28.21
C GLU A 152 -4.52 3.34 -28.36
N GLY A 153 -4.46 4.67 -28.15
CA GLY A 153 -5.52 5.62 -28.53
C GLY A 153 -6.32 6.25 -27.38
N GLY A 154 -6.14 5.80 -26.14
CA GLY A 154 -6.74 6.45 -24.98
C GLY A 154 -5.98 7.71 -24.57
N SER A 155 -6.66 8.86 -24.43
CA SER A 155 -6.06 10.08 -23.88
C SER A 155 -5.52 9.82 -22.46
N PRO A 156 -4.23 10.12 -22.19
CA PRO A 156 -3.67 10.04 -20.85
C PRO A 156 -4.53 10.81 -19.84
N GLY A 157 -4.94 10.16 -18.75
CA GLY A 157 -5.73 10.80 -17.69
C GLY A 157 -7.25 10.76 -17.87
N SER A 158 -7.79 10.05 -18.88
CA SER A 158 -9.25 9.80 -18.91
C SER A 158 -9.67 8.90 -17.73
N ALA A 159 -10.86 9.08 -17.19
CA ALA A 159 -11.39 8.24 -16.11
C ALA A 159 -11.40 6.73 -16.47
N ASP A 160 -11.44 6.41 -17.76
CA ASP A 160 -11.45 5.04 -18.27
C ASP A 160 -10.06 4.36 -18.21
N THR A 161 -9.01 5.15 -17.97
CA THR A 161 -7.63 4.66 -17.80
C THR A 161 -7.33 4.12 -16.41
N HIS A 162 -8.23 4.29 -15.44
CA HIS A 162 -8.02 3.84 -14.06
C HIS A 162 -8.95 2.70 -13.70
N VAL A 163 -8.44 1.74 -12.94
CA VAL A 163 -9.24 0.67 -12.33
C VAL A 163 -9.17 0.80 -10.82
N ARG A 164 -10.36 0.95 -10.20
CA ARG A 164 -10.49 0.97 -8.74
C ARG A 164 -10.35 -0.45 -8.18
N VAL A 165 -9.46 -0.60 -7.20
CA VAL A 165 -9.30 -1.83 -6.42
C VAL A 165 -9.52 -1.53 -4.94
N GLU A 166 -9.89 -2.54 -4.15
CA GLU A 166 -10.19 -2.30 -2.73
C GLU A 166 -8.93 -1.98 -1.94
N ILE A 167 -7.84 -2.70 -2.19
CA ILE A 167 -6.53 -2.42 -1.61
C ILE A 167 -5.46 -2.73 -2.66
N ALA A 168 -4.46 -1.86 -2.78
CA ALA A 168 -3.28 -2.12 -3.59
C ALA A 168 -2.00 -2.19 -2.74
N PHE A 169 -1.03 -2.99 -3.19
CA PHE A 169 0.34 -2.99 -2.70
C PHE A 169 1.32 -2.83 -3.86
N TRP A 170 2.35 -2.04 -3.65
CA TRP A 170 3.54 -2.01 -4.52
C TRP A 170 4.71 -2.68 -3.80
N LEU A 171 5.15 -3.83 -4.32
CA LEU A 171 6.19 -4.64 -3.69
C LEU A 171 7.57 -4.44 -4.33
N GLY A 172 7.77 -3.32 -5.03
CA GLY A 172 9.02 -2.97 -5.70
C GLY A 172 9.07 -3.46 -7.14
N ASP A 173 8.71 -4.71 -7.41
CA ASP A 173 8.77 -5.29 -8.75
C ASP A 173 7.41 -5.70 -9.31
N ARG A 174 6.32 -5.45 -8.55
CA ARG A 174 4.95 -5.78 -8.94
C ARG A 174 3.90 -5.00 -8.15
N LEU A 175 2.75 -4.80 -8.80
CA LEU A 175 1.51 -4.38 -8.16
C LEU A 175 0.66 -5.59 -7.79
N ILE A 176 0.04 -5.54 -6.61
CA ILE A 176 -0.96 -6.49 -6.17
C ILE A 176 -2.25 -5.75 -5.87
N ALA A 177 -3.35 -6.20 -6.49
CA ALA A 177 -4.70 -5.82 -6.17
C ALA A 177 -5.32 -6.88 -5.25
N VAL A 178 -5.80 -6.45 -4.09
CA VAL A 178 -6.50 -7.30 -3.12
C VAL A 178 -7.99 -6.94 -3.17
N GLN A 179 -8.85 -7.95 -3.32
CA GLN A 179 -10.28 -7.77 -3.55
C GLN A 179 -11.11 -8.72 -2.69
N SER A 180 -12.20 -8.20 -2.14
CA SER A 180 -13.13 -9.00 -1.34
C SER A 180 -13.91 -10.02 -2.17
N GLU A 181 -14.26 -11.13 -1.51
CA GLU A 181 -15.11 -12.20 -2.01
C GLU A 181 -16.26 -12.44 -1.01
N PRO A 182 -17.54 -12.32 -1.45
CA PRO A 182 -17.97 -11.98 -2.80
C PRO A 182 -17.67 -10.53 -3.17
N SER A 183 -17.38 -10.28 -4.45
CA SER A 183 -17.14 -8.93 -4.98
C SER A 183 -18.39 -8.06 -4.85
N PRO A 184 -18.26 -6.75 -4.55
CA PRO A 184 -19.38 -5.81 -4.62
C PRO A 184 -19.82 -5.50 -6.06
N LEU A 185 -19.02 -5.91 -7.06
CA LEU A 185 -19.37 -5.78 -8.48
C LEU A 185 -20.24 -6.95 -8.93
N THR A 186 -21.00 -6.75 -10.00
CA THR A 186 -21.67 -7.87 -10.67
C THR A 186 -20.63 -8.87 -11.21
N PRO A 187 -20.94 -10.18 -11.31
CA PRO A 187 -19.96 -11.19 -11.72
C PRO A 187 -19.26 -10.87 -13.05
N ARG A 188 -20.00 -10.30 -14.01
CA ARG A 188 -19.46 -9.85 -15.30
C ARG A 188 -18.43 -8.73 -15.13
N LEU A 189 -18.78 -7.67 -14.39
CA LEU A 189 -17.88 -6.54 -14.16
C LEU A 189 -16.65 -6.94 -13.34
N ALA A 190 -16.81 -7.83 -12.36
CA ALA A 190 -15.70 -8.40 -11.59
C ALA A 190 -14.73 -9.18 -12.50
N ALA A 191 -15.26 -10.01 -13.40
CA ALA A 191 -14.46 -10.76 -14.37
C ALA A 191 -13.74 -9.85 -15.36
N GLU A 192 -14.42 -8.86 -15.92
CA GLU A 192 -13.84 -7.85 -16.81
C GLU A 192 -12.74 -7.05 -16.10
N GLN A 193 -12.98 -6.61 -14.87
CA GLN A 193 -11.98 -5.91 -14.05
C GLN A 193 -10.75 -6.77 -13.79
N LYS A 194 -10.93 -8.04 -13.38
CA LYS A 194 -9.84 -8.98 -13.14
C LYS A 194 -9.02 -9.24 -14.42
N ALA A 195 -9.70 -9.35 -15.57
CA ALA A 195 -9.02 -9.50 -16.86
C ALA A 195 -8.19 -8.26 -17.23
N ARG A 196 -8.74 -7.05 -17.01
CA ARG A 196 -8.00 -5.78 -17.23
C ARG A 196 -6.77 -5.67 -16.34
N LEU A 197 -6.89 -6.01 -15.05
CA LEU A 197 -5.77 -6.01 -14.11
C LEU A 197 -4.69 -7.03 -14.52
N ALA A 198 -5.11 -8.25 -14.89
CA ALA A 198 -4.19 -9.29 -15.35
C ALA A 198 -3.46 -8.89 -16.64
N ALA A 199 -4.16 -8.27 -17.60
CA ALA A 199 -3.56 -7.77 -18.84
C ALA A 199 -2.48 -6.69 -18.58
N ALA A 200 -2.69 -5.85 -17.56
CA ALA A 200 -1.71 -4.87 -17.10
C ALA A 200 -0.58 -5.47 -16.23
N GLY A 201 -0.59 -6.78 -15.98
CA GLY A 201 0.40 -7.46 -15.13
C GLY A 201 0.21 -7.22 -13.63
N VAL A 202 -0.98 -6.79 -13.19
CA VAL A 202 -1.33 -6.64 -11.78
C VAL A 202 -1.79 -7.99 -11.23
N ALA A 203 -1.11 -8.51 -10.21
CA ALA A 203 -1.53 -9.72 -9.54
C ALA A 203 -2.81 -9.48 -8.73
N CYS A 204 -3.79 -10.38 -8.81
CA CYS A 204 -5.05 -10.25 -8.09
C CYS A 204 -5.15 -11.33 -7.00
N VAL A 205 -5.40 -10.92 -5.76
CA VAL A 205 -5.61 -11.82 -4.61
C VAL A 205 -7.00 -11.57 -4.03
N GLY A 206 -7.82 -12.62 -3.99
CA GLY A 206 -9.13 -12.61 -3.34
C GLY A 206 -9.01 -12.81 -1.83
N PHE A 207 -9.96 -12.27 -1.06
CA PHE A 207 -10.13 -12.60 0.35
C PHE A 207 -11.60 -12.55 0.77
N SER A 208 -12.00 -13.48 1.63
CA SER A 208 -13.34 -13.56 2.21
C SER A 208 -13.31 -13.26 3.71
N ALA A 209 -14.48 -13.19 4.34
CA ALA A 209 -14.58 -13.10 5.79
C ALA A 209 -13.96 -14.32 6.52
N ALA A 210 -13.90 -15.48 5.86
CA ALA A 210 -13.29 -16.69 6.41
C ALA A 210 -11.75 -16.61 6.39
N ASP A 211 -11.16 -16.01 5.34
CA ASP A 211 -9.71 -15.76 5.30
C ASP A 211 -9.26 -14.85 6.45
N LEU A 212 -10.13 -13.95 6.92
CA LEU A 212 -9.86 -13.04 8.04
C LEU A 212 -10.11 -13.65 9.43
N ALA A 213 -10.60 -14.89 9.50
CA ALA A 213 -10.74 -15.63 10.76
C ALA A 213 -9.50 -16.48 11.07
N GLY A 214 -8.64 -16.69 10.07
CA GLY A 214 -7.40 -17.46 10.18
C GLY A 214 -6.20 -16.64 10.63
N ASP A 215 -5.02 -17.24 10.51
CA ASP A 215 -3.72 -16.66 10.87
C ASP A 215 -3.12 -15.77 9.76
N ALA A 216 -1.79 -15.68 9.72
CA ALA A 216 -1.04 -14.89 8.76
C ALA A 216 -1.09 -15.42 7.31
N ALA A 217 -1.75 -16.56 7.02
CA ALA A 217 -1.77 -17.19 5.70
C ALA A 217 -2.26 -16.25 4.57
N LEU A 218 -3.25 -15.38 4.84
CA LEU A 218 -3.69 -14.38 3.86
C LEU A 218 -2.57 -13.38 3.53
N ILE A 219 -1.84 -12.95 4.55
CA ILE A 219 -0.76 -11.97 4.39
C ILE A 219 0.43 -12.61 3.67
N GLU A 220 0.76 -13.87 3.98
CA GLU A 220 1.74 -14.67 3.25
C GLU A 220 1.36 -14.84 1.77
N ARG A 221 0.08 -15.05 1.46
CA ARG A 221 -0.39 -15.13 0.07
C ARG A 221 -0.18 -13.82 -0.69
N ILE A 222 -0.33 -12.67 -0.03
CA ILE A 222 -0.19 -11.34 -0.63
C ILE A 222 1.29 -10.97 -0.77
N LEU A 223 2.04 -11.04 0.32
CA LEU A 223 3.42 -10.53 0.38
C LEU A 223 4.46 -11.59 -0.03
N GLY A 224 4.11 -12.87 0.01
CA GLY A 224 4.99 -13.98 -0.36
C GLY A 224 6.25 -13.99 0.49
N GLU A 225 7.40 -14.14 -0.17
CA GLU A 225 8.73 -14.18 0.44
C GLU A 225 9.11 -12.90 1.19
N LEU A 226 8.44 -11.77 0.90
CA LEU A 226 8.66 -10.53 1.63
C LEU A 226 8.14 -10.62 3.08
N TRP A 227 7.14 -11.46 3.35
CA TRP A 227 6.44 -11.45 4.63
C TRP A 227 7.31 -11.73 5.86
N PRO A 228 8.09 -12.83 5.91
CA PRO A 228 8.75 -13.26 7.15
C PRO A 228 9.79 -12.26 7.67
N ALA A 229 10.32 -11.41 6.78
CA ALA A 229 11.30 -10.41 7.11
C ALA A 229 11.05 -9.16 6.27
N PHE A 230 9.85 -8.59 6.35
CA PHE A 230 9.49 -7.44 5.50
C PHE A 230 10.40 -6.23 5.73
N TRP A 231 11.02 -6.11 6.90
CA TRP A 231 12.03 -5.11 7.24
C TRP A 231 13.41 -5.35 6.59
N SER A 232 13.61 -6.49 5.92
CA SER A 232 14.88 -6.82 5.27
C SER A 232 15.26 -5.78 4.21
N GLY A 233 16.55 -5.47 4.15
CA GLY A 233 17.11 -4.44 3.27
C GLY A 233 17.11 -3.02 3.86
N GLU A 234 16.47 -2.79 5.01
CA GLU A 234 16.60 -1.53 5.75
C GLU A 234 17.69 -1.63 6.83
N THR A 235 18.53 -0.59 6.91
CA THR A 235 19.60 -0.50 7.92
C THR A 235 19.06 -0.09 9.30
N LEU A 236 18.05 0.77 9.31
CA LEU A 236 17.43 1.35 10.49
C LEU A 236 15.92 1.49 10.25
N PRO A 237 15.08 1.36 11.29
CA PRO A 237 13.68 1.69 11.17
C PRO A 237 13.56 3.19 10.86
N ALA A 238 12.85 3.51 9.78
CA ALA A 238 12.55 4.89 9.44
C ALA A 238 11.15 5.22 9.94
N GLY A 239 11.04 6.28 10.75
CA GLY A 239 9.74 6.84 11.09
C GLY A 239 9.04 7.44 9.87
N PRO A 240 7.70 7.52 9.88
CA PRO A 240 6.90 8.08 8.78
C PRO A 240 7.01 9.61 8.68
N PHE A 241 7.55 10.27 9.72
CA PHE A 241 7.70 11.71 9.82
C PHE A 241 9.15 12.11 9.59
N ARG A 242 9.62 12.02 8.35
CA ARG A 242 10.88 12.67 7.99
C ARG A 242 10.59 14.14 7.67
N PRO A 243 11.22 15.11 8.36
CA PRO A 243 11.17 16.49 7.88
C PRO A 243 11.76 16.52 6.47
N GLU A 244 11.01 17.08 5.52
CA GLU A 244 11.56 17.35 4.19
C GLU A 244 12.68 18.39 4.36
N VAL A 245 13.93 17.94 4.25
CA VAL A 245 15.06 18.87 4.16
C VAL A 245 14.94 19.55 2.80
N PRO A 246 14.78 20.89 2.74
CA PRO A 246 14.79 21.61 1.47
C PRO A 246 16.08 21.24 0.73
N ARG A 247 15.97 20.76 -0.52
CA ARG A 247 17.17 20.58 -1.32
C ARG A 247 17.81 21.97 -1.51
N PRO A 248 19.11 22.14 -1.23
CA PRO A 248 19.79 23.37 -1.59
C PRO A 248 19.65 23.57 -3.11
N PHE A 249 19.31 24.80 -3.49
CA PHE A 249 19.16 25.25 -4.88
C PHE A 249 20.46 25.11 -5.66
#